data_AF-A0A660RYK1-F1
#
_entry.id   AF-A0A660RYK1-F1
#
_cell.length_a   1.000
_cell.length_b   1.000
_cell.length_c   1.000
_cell.angle_alpha   90.00
_cell.angle_beta   90.00
_cell.angle_gamma   90.00
#
_symmetry.space_group_name_H-M   'P 1'
#
loop_
_entity.id
_entity.type
_entity.pdbx_description
1 polymer ?
#
loop_
_entity_poly.entity_id
_entity_poly.type
_entity_poly.pdbx_seq_one_letter_code
_entity_poly.pdbx_strand_id
1 'polypeptide(L)'
;MNVELVNKFLKTKANPNKITLLRIFLLPLPCALLFLESYSAKLTALGLGSLLGVTDYLDGVIARKYRKITPIGTLLDPIADKIFVTGVYLTLVYLNYFNFIPVFLIILREIFISYLRSWFTEEMKVAKIAKIKTVFQMSIAGFAVLLNLYFSFYFSYINYLLWGIVIFSYLSAIPYFYRVYKAIRKFKYSLKSFFISFYSLLYPLLLLITFPLAKNLFFINILGLCFYFFKKGLAKASPTWAHKESWFILAILIFVIFEYFYLKHLYFSLWGILLFSLYRDGFKSLKIMWNILRV
;
A
#
# COMPACT_ATOMS: atom_id res chain seq x y z
N MET A 1 26.70 12.19 22.86
CA MET A 1 26.33 12.78 21.55
C MET A 1 25.35 13.92 21.82
N ASN A 2 25.72 15.15 21.48
CA ASN A 2 25.12 16.37 22.02
C ASN A 2 23.67 16.57 21.52
N VAL A 3 22.68 16.42 22.42
CA VAL A 3 21.24 16.47 22.08
C VAL A 3 20.86 17.79 21.39
N GLU A 4 21.55 18.87 21.71
CA GLU A 4 21.39 20.18 21.06
C GLU A 4 21.87 20.20 19.61
N LEU A 5 23.00 19.55 19.28
CA LEU A 5 23.48 19.43 17.90
C LEU A 5 22.51 18.59 17.05
N VAL A 6 22.00 17.49 17.60
CA VAL A 6 20.99 16.66 16.93
C VAL A 6 19.71 17.46 16.71
N ASN A 7 19.21 18.18 17.72
CA ASN A 7 18.03 19.03 17.58
C ASN A 7 18.24 20.16 16.56
N LYS A 8 19.43 20.77 16.52
CA LYS A 8 19.80 21.82 15.54
C LYS A 8 19.86 21.26 14.12
N PHE A 9 20.41 20.06 13.93
CA PHE A 9 20.45 19.36 12.65
C PHE A 9 19.04 18.97 12.16
N LEU A 10 18.22 18.37 13.02
CA LEU A 10 16.83 18.01 12.71
C LEU A 10 15.98 19.25 12.37
N LYS A 11 16.23 20.38 13.06
CA LYS A 11 15.54 21.65 12.78
C LYS A 11 15.97 22.28 11.45
N THR A 12 17.21 22.11 11.00
CA THR A 12 17.76 22.83 9.83
C THR A 12 17.84 21.99 8.55
N LYS A 13 18.29 20.73 8.62
CA LYS A 13 18.57 19.89 7.44
C LYS A 13 17.56 18.76 7.19
N ALA A 14 16.85 18.27 8.21
CA ALA A 14 15.89 17.19 8.01
C ALA A 14 14.64 17.69 7.27
N ASN A 15 14.41 17.16 6.06
CA ASN A 15 13.21 17.38 5.27
C ASN A 15 12.34 16.11 5.31
N PRO A 16 11.22 16.10 6.06
CA PRO A 16 10.34 14.94 6.20
C PRO A 16 9.91 14.33 4.86
N ASN A 17 9.69 15.15 3.84
CA ASN A 17 9.24 14.69 2.52
C ASN A 17 10.31 13.87 1.79
N LYS A 18 11.59 14.24 1.96
CA LYS A 18 12.70 13.48 1.34
C LYS A 18 12.86 12.13 2.04
N ILE A 19 12.60 12.07 3.34
CA ILE A 19 12.66 10.83 4.13
C ILE A 19 11.54 9.87 3.68
N THR A 20 10.31 10.35 3.53
CA THR A 20 9.20 9.53 3.06
C THR A 20 9.38 9.04 1.62
N LEU A 21 9.87 9.88 0.71
CA LEU A 21 10.22 9.47 -0.66
C LEU A 21 11.34 8.43 -0.69
N LEU A 22 12.40 8.66 0.07
CA LEU A 22 13.53 7.74 0.19
C LEU A 22 13.07 6.38 0.75
N ARG A 23 12.15 6.36 1.72
CA ARG A 23 11.54 5.13 2.23
C ARG A 23 10.79 4.37 1.14
N ILE A 24 9.94 5.04 0.36
CA ILE A 24 9.21 4.39 -0.76
C ILE A 24 10.21 3.76 -1.73
N PHE A 25 11.30 4.46 -2.04
CA PHE A 25 12.33 3.99 -2.95
C PHE A 25 13.19 2.84 -2.39
N LEU A 26 13.50 2.86 -1.09
CA LEU A 26 14.33 1.84 -0.44
C LEU A 26 13.55 0.60 0.00
N LEU A 27 12.22 0.67 0.12
CA LEU A 27 11.38 -0.46 0.54
C LEU A 27 11.60 -1.78 -0.24
N PRO A 28 11.83 -1.77 -1.56
CA PRO A 28 12.10 -3.01 -2.30
C PRO A 28 13.36 -3.74 -1.84
N LEU A 29 14.33 -3.04 -1.24
CA LEU A 29 15.62 -3.60 -0.85
C LEU A 29 15.51 -4.64 0.28
N PRO A 30 14.89 -4.37 1.45
CA PRO A 30 14.67 -5.41 2.45
C PRO A 30 13.80 -6.55 1.89
N CYS A 31 12.84 -6.27 1.00
CA CYS A 31 12.05 -7.32 0.36
C CYS A 31 12.93 -8.24 -0.50
N ALA A 32 13.83 -7.69 -1.31
CA ALA A 32 14.76 -8.44 -2.14
C ALA A 32 15.72 -9.31 -1.31
N LEU A 33 16.21 -8.78 -0.18
CA LEU A 33 17.10 -9.53 0.71
C LEU A 33 16.42 -10.76 1.34
N LEU A 34 15.09 -10.76 1.52
CA LEU A 34 14.37 -11.91 2.07
C LEU A 34 14.35 -13.13 1.13
N PHE A 35 14.61 -12.93 -0.18
CA PHE A 35 14.73 -14.04 -1.15
C PHE A 35 16.07 -14.76 -1.05
N LEU A 36 17.07 -14.15 -0.39
CA LEU A 36 18.33 -14.82 -0.14
C LEU A 36 18.16 -15.75 1.07
N GLU A 37 18.49 -17.02 0.92
CA GLU A 37 18.34 -18.03 1.97
C GLU A 37 19.32 -17.81 3.15
N SER A 38 20.33 -16.96 2.96
CA SER A 38 21.34 -16.66 3.98
C SER A 38 20.75 -16.01 5.23
N TYR A 39 21.14 -16.54 6.39
CA TYR A 39 20.79 -16.00 7.71
C TYR A 39 21.16 -14.51 7.83
N SER A 40 22.35 -14.11 7.35
CA SER A 40 22.79 -12.71 7.39
C SER A 40 21.94 -11.81 6.49
N ALA A 41 21.47 -12.31 5.35
CA ALA A 41 20.61 -11.55 4.43
C ALA A 41 19.22 -11.30 5.05
N LYS A 42 18.63 -12.32 5.69
CA LYS A 42 17.35 -12.16 6.40
C LYS A 42 17.46 -11.25 7.63
N LEU A 43 18.58 -11.33 8.36
CA LEU A 43 18.83 -10.43 9.51
C LEU A 43 19.03 -8.97 9.05
N THR A 44 19.75 -8.76 7.95
CA THR A 44 19.91 -7.42 7.36
C THR A 44 18.58 -6.89 6.78
N ALA A 45 17.76 -7.75 6.17
CA ALA A 45 16.40 -7.39 5.74
C ALA A 45 15.54 -6.93 6.93
N LEU A 46 15.58 -7.65 8.06
CA LEU A 46 14.86 -7.28 9.28
C LEU A 46 15.38 -5.96 9.86
N GLY A 47 16.70 -5.76 9.91
CA GLY A 47 17.31 -4.51 10.39
C GLY A 47 16.92 -3.32 9.52
N LEU A 48 17.03 -3.46 8.19
CA LEU A 48 16.67 -2.40 7.24
C LEU A 48 15.17 -2.11 7.25
N GLY A 49 14.33 -3.15 7.23
CA GLY A 49 12.89 -3.00 7.32
C GLY A 49 12.45 -2.31 8.61
N SER A 50 13.06 -2.66 9.75
CA SER A 50 12.81 -2.00 11.03
C SER A 50 13.27 -0.54 11.01
N LEU A 51 14.45 -0.25 10.44
CA LEU A 51 14.93 1.12 10.28
C LEU A 51 13.95 1.96 9.44
N LEU A 52 13.46 1.42 8.32
CA LEU A 52 12.47 2.09 7.47
C LEU A 52 11.14 2.34 8.22
N GLY A 53 10.68 1.39 9.04
CA GLY A 53 9.51 1.59 9.91
C GLY A 53 9.72 2.67 10.97
N VAL A 54 10.88 2.69 11.62
CA VAL A 54 11.22 3.72 12.62
C VAL A 54 11.32 5.10 11.98
N THR A 55 11.83 5.21 10.74
CA THR A 55 11.91 6.50 10.05
C THR A 55 10.56 7.17 9.80
N ASP A 56 9.48 6.39 9.60
CA ASP A 56 8.09 6.89 9.47
C ASP A 56 7.53 7.44 10.79
N TYR A 57 7.94 6.87 11.92
CA TYR A 57 7.56 7.44 13.20
C TYR A 57 8.31 8.76 13.43
N LEU A 58 9.61 8.77 13.10
CA LEU A 58 10.48 9.92 13.33
C LEU A 58 10.12 11.12 12.44
N ASP A 59 9.85 10.92 11.15
CA ASP A 59 9.49 12.02 10.25
C ASP A 59 8.18 12.73 10.70
N GLY A 60 7.18 11.98 11.14
CA GLY A 60 5.93 12.50 11.66
C GLY A 60 6.08 13.18 13.04
N VAL A 61 7.02 12.74 13.86
CA VAL A 61 7.37 13.44 15.12
C VAL A 61 8.11 14.74 14.82
N ILE A 62 9.09 14.73 13.93
CA ILE A 62 9.88 15.91 13.53
C ILE A 62 8.97 16.96 12.88
N ALA A 63 8.09 16.55 11.96
CA ALA A 63 7.16 17.45 11.29
C ALA A 63 6.24 18.18 12.27
N ARG A 64 5.72 17.48 13.30
CA ARG A 64 4.86 18.06 14.34
C ARG A 64 5.65 18.93 15.32
N LYS A 65 6.81 18.45 15.80
CA LYS A 65 7.65 19.14 16.80
C LYS A 65 8.18 20.47 16.26
N TYR A 66 8.52 20.53 14.97
CA TYR A 66 9.10 21.72 14.34
C TYR A 66 8.12 22.47 13.42
N ARG A 67 6.82 22.14 13.46
CA ARG A 67 5.76 22.74 12.62
C ARG A 67 6.09 22.74 11.11
N LYS A 68 6.83 21.73 10.64
CA LYS A 68 7.20 21.52 9.22
C LYS A 68 6.20 20.62 8.49
N ILE A 69 4.91 20.79 8.77
CA ILE A 69 3.86 20.03 8.09
C ILE A 69 3.70 20.62 6.70
N THR A 70 3.98 19.84 5.66
CA THR A 70 3.83 20.28 4.26
C THR A 70 2.66 19.54 3.62
N PRO A 71 1.94 20.15 2.65
CA PRO A 71 0.84 19.49 1.95
C PRO A 71 1.30 18.22 1.22
N ILE A 72 2.54 18.22 0.72
CA ILE A 72 3.16 17.07 0.06
C ILE A 72 3.40 15.93 1.05
N GLY A 73 3.96 16.22 2.23
CA GLY A 73 4.18 15.21 3.28
C GLY A 73 2.88 14.54 3.69
N THR A 74 1.83 15.34 3.95
CA THR A 74 0.50 14.79 4.32
C THR A 74 -0.14 13.90 3.25
N LEU A 75 0.26 14.08 1.99
CA LEU A 75 -0.19 13.28 0.86
C LEU A 75 0.63 11.99 0.73
N LEU A 76 1.94 12.07 0.95
CA LEU A 76 2.87 10.95 0.83
C LEU A 76 2.76 9.94 1.98
N ASP A 77 2.49 10.38 3.22
CA ASP A 77 2.45 9.46 4.38
C ASP A 77 1.44 8.31 4.17
N PRO A 78 0.16 8.57 3.79
CA PRO A 78 -0.80 7.50 3.58
C PRO A 78 -0.57 6.67 2.30
N ILE A 79 0.29 7.15 1.39
CA ILE A 79 0.71 6.42 0.19
C ILE A 79 1.81 5.42 0.57
N ALA A 80 2.83 5.91 1.27
CA ALA A 80 3.96 5.10 1.72
C ALA A 80 3.50 3.93 2.61
N ASP A 81 2.55 4.16 3.52
CA ASP A 81 1.97 3.11 4.37
C ASP A 81 1.34 1.98 3.55
N LYS A 82 0.56 2.31 2.51
CA LYS A 82 -0.09 1.29 1.66
C LYS A 82 0.90 0.57 0.77
N ILE A 83 1.91 1.26 0.27
CA ILE A 83 3.01 0.65 -0.49
C ILE A 83 3.80 -0.30 0.41
N PHE A 84 4.05 0.09 1.66
CA PHE A 84 4.68 -0.78 2.67
C PHE A 84 3.87 -2.05 2.89
N VAL A 85 2.60 -1.92 3.27
CA VAL A 85 1.73 -3.07 3.56
C VAL A 85 1.63 -3.97 2.34
N THR A 86 1.39 -3.40 1.15
CA THR A 86 1.24 -4.19 -0.08
C THR A 86 2.55 -4.89 -0.47
N GLY A 87 3.67 -4.16 -0.51
CA GLY A 87 4.96 -4.69 -0.92
C GLY A 87 5.48 -5.76 0.03
N VAL A 88 5.51 -5.45 1.32
CA VAL A 88 6.06 -6.34 2.34
C VAL A 88 5.15 -7.55 2.56
N TYR A 89 3.84 -7.36 2.73
CA TYR A 89 2.96 -8.48 3.05
C TYR A 89 2.84 -9.46 1.89
N LEU A 90 2.71 -8.98 0.65
CA LEU A 90 2.66 -9.89 -0.51
C LEU A 90 3.99 -10.61 -0.72
N THR A 91 5.13 -9.96 -0.46
CA THR A 91 6.43 -10.63 -0.46
C THR A 91 6.47 -11.75 0.59
N LEU A 92 5.99 -11.47 1.81
CA LEU A 92 5.91 -12.47 2.88
C LEU A 92 4.93 -13.61 2.58
N VAL A 93 3.84 -13.34 1.83
CA VAL A 93 2.97 -14.42 1.34
C VAL A 93 3.69 -15.27 0.31
N TYR A 94 4.40 -14.66 -0.64
CA TYR A 94 5.15 -15.40 -1.66
C TYR A 94 6.22 -16.31 -1.04
N LEU A 95 6.89 -15.84 0.02
CA LEU A 95 7.87 -16.62 0.78
C LEU A 95 7.24 -17.64 1.75
N ASN A 96 5.90 -17.79 1.75
CA ASN A 96 5.15 -18.65 2.66
C ASN A 96 5.31 -18.30 4.15
N TYR A 97 5.66 -17.06 4.49
CA TYR A 97 5.72 -16.60 5.88
C TYR A 97 4.33 -16.17 6.36
N PHE A 98 3.50 -15.68 5.43
CA PHE A 98 2.11 -15.28 5.66
C PHE A 98 1.13 -16.13 4.84
N ASN A 99 -0.05 -16.38 5.40
CA ASN A 99 -1.16 -16.94 4.65
C ASN A 99 -1.77 -15.86 3.72
N PHE A 100 -2.06 -16.23 2.48
CA PHE A 100 -2.65 -15.32 1.50
C PHE A 100 -4.01 -14.76 1.92
N ILE A 101 -4.90 -15.56 2.51
CA ILE A 101 -6.29 -15.15 2.77
C ILE A 101 -6.37 -13.95 3.74
N PRO A 102 -5.69 -13.95 4.91
CA PRO A 102 -5.65 -12.77 5.77
C PRO A 102 -5.06 -11.53 5.08
N VAL A 103 -3.98 -11.70 4.32
CA VAL A 103 -3.32 -10.60 3.62
C VAL A 103 -4.21 -10.02 2.51
N PHE A 104 -4.92 -10.88 1.79
CA PHE A 104 -5.94 -10.51 0.81
C PHE A 104 -7.00 -9.60 1.45
N LEU A 105 -7.56 -9.98 2.60
CA LEU A 105 -8.56 -9.17 3.31
C LEU A 105 -8.00 -7.82 3.79
N ILE A 106 -6.76 -7.81 4.28
CA ILE A 106 -6.08 -6.57 4.69
C ILE A 106 -5.96 -5.60 3.50
N ILE A 107 -5.45 -6.08 2.36
CA ILE A 107 -5.23 -5.23 1.17
C ILE A 107 -6.56 -4.83 0.53
N LEU A 108 -7.54 -5.74 0.47
CA LEU A 108 -8.90 -5.45 0.00
C LEU A 108 -9.51 -4.26 0.75
N ARG A 109 -9.40 -4.27 2.09
CA ARG A 109 -9.83 -3.16 2.93
C ARG A 109 -9.06 -1.88 2.62
N GLU A 110 -7.75 -1.93 2.42
CA GLU A 110 -6.96 -0.75 2.06
C GLU A 110 -7.38 -0.14 0.72
N ILE A 111 -7.67 -0.98 -0.28
CA ILE A 111 -8.22 -0.55 -1.58
C ILE A 111 -9.55 0.17 -1.37
N PHE A 112 -10.46 -0.42 -0.59
CA PHE A 112 -11.81 0.13 -0.38
C PHE A 112 -11.79 1.44 0.40
N ILE A 113 -11.02 1.52 1.49
CA ILE A 113 -10.90 2.74 2.29
C ILE A 113 -10.20 3.86 1.51
N SER A 114 -9.23 3.52 0.66
CA SER A 114 -8.60 4.49 -0.26
C SER A 114 -9.60 5.07 -1.26
N TYR A 115 -10.49 4.24 -1.77
CA TYR A 115 -11.57 4.68 -2.65
C TYR A 115 -12.54 5.62 -1.93
N LEU A 116 -13.03 5.25 -0.75
CA LEU A 116 -13.92 6.11 0.03
C LEU A 116 -13.27 7.44 0.42
N ARG A 117 -11.99 7.43 0.80
CA ARG A 117 -11.22 8.64 1.12
C ARG A 117 -11.11 9.61 -0.06
N SER A 118 -11.05 9.10 -1.29
CA SER A 118 -10.98 9.97 -2.47
C SER A 118 -12.27 10.79 -2.68
N TRP A 119 -13.43 10.25 -2.31
CA TRP A 119 -14.73 10.91 -2.47
C TRP A 119 -15.15 11.72 -1.23
N PHE A 120 -14.85 11.22 -0.04
CA PHE A 120 -15.28 11.79 1.25
C PHE A 120 -14.07 12.24 2.06
N THR A 121 -13.25 13.13 1.50
CA THR A 121 -11.95 13.49 2.09
C THR A 121 -12.09 14.11 3.49
N GLU A 122 -13.13 14.91 3.73
CA GLU A 122 -13.34 15.58 5.02
C GLU A 122 -13.82 14.63 6.11
N GLU A 123 -14.71 13.71 5.74
CA GLU A 123 -15.29 12.70 6.63
C GLU A 123 -14.29 11.58 6.94
N MET A 124 -13.29 11.39 6.09
CA MET A 124 -12.26 10.35 6.19
C MET A 124 -10.99 10.82 6.91
N LYS A 125 -11.03 11.96 7.62
CA LYS A 125 -9.95 12.40 8.52
C LYS A 125 -9.56 11.26 9.47
N VAL A 126 -8.25 11.04 9.57
CA VAL A 126 -7.62 9.88 10.22
C VAL A 126 -7.93 9.88 11.72
N ALA A 127 -8.60 8.82 12.18
CA ALA A 127 -8.83 8.58 13.60
C ALA A 127 -7.52 8.14 14.28
N LYS A 128 -7.31 8.48 15.56
CA LYS A 128 -6.11 8.07 16.34
C LYS A 128 -5.85 6.56 16.29
N ILE A 129 -6.91 5.75 16.24
CA ILE A 129 -6.90 4.29 16.08
C ILE A 129 -6.13 3.81 14.85
N ALA A 130 -6.07 4.60 13.77
CA ALA A 130 -5.36 4.21 12.55
C ALA A 130 -3.83 4.18 12.74
N LYS A 131 -3.27 4.95 13.68
CA LYS A 131 -1.82 4.94 13.97
C LYS A 131 -1.39 3.70 14.74
N ILE A 132 -2.28 3.18 15.58
CA ILE A 132 -2.01 1.93 16.32
C ILE A 132 -1.96 0.75 15.34
N LYS A 133 -2.85 0.76 14.33
CA LYS A 133 -2.88 -0.25 13.28
C LYS A 133 -1.54 -0.37 12.54
N THR A 134 -0.96 0.75 12.10
CA THR A 134 0.29 0.72 11.31
C THR A 134 1.45 0.16 12.11
N VAL A 135 1.56 0.52 13.40
CA VAL A 135 2.54 -0.06 14.32
C VAL A 135 2.38 -1.57 14.43
N PHE A 136 1.16 -2.06 14.66
CA PHE A 136 0.92 -3.51 14.73
C PHE A 136 1.26 -4.22 13.42
N GLN A 137 0.91 -3.65 12.27
CA GLN A 137 1.19 -4.26 10.97
C GLN A 137 2.69 -4.34 10.68
N MET A 138 3.42 -3.25 10.88
CA MET A 138 4.87 -3.23 10.71
C MET A 138 5.58 -4.19 11.67
N SER A 139 5.17 -4.18 12.95
CA SER A 139 5.76 -5.07 13.96
C SER A 139 5.52 -6.55 13.64
N ILE A 140 4.32 -6.91 13.16
CA ILE A 140 4.03 -8.32 12.84
C ILE A 140 4.80 -8.78 11.60
N ALA A 141 5.02 -7.92 10.61
CA ALA A 141 5.90 -8.24 9.49
C ALA A 141 7.34 -8.52 9.94
N GLY A 142 7.90 -7.67 10.81
CA GLY A 142 9.22 -7.90 11.40
C GLY A 142 9.27 -9.17 12.25
N PHE A 143 8.25 -9.40 13.08
CA PHE A 143 8.14 -10.57 13.93
C PHE A 143 8.03 -11.88 13.13
N ALA A 144 7.35 -11.85 11.98
CA ALA A 144 7.26 -13.01 11.09
C ALA A 144 8.61 -13.41 10.50
N VAL A 145 9.41 -12.42 10.09
CA VAL A 145 10.78 -12.65 9.61
C VAL A 145 11.65 -13.18 10.75
N LEU A 146 11.53 -12.61 11.96
CA LEU A 146 12.27 -13.06 13.13
C LEU A 146 11.91 -14.51 13.51
N LEU A 147 10.63 -14.86 13.59
CA LEU A 147 10.23 -16.22 13.96
C LEU A 147 10.65 -17.24 12.91
N ASN A 148 10.59 -16.92 11.62
CA ASN A 148 11.10 -17.79 10.55
C ASN A 148 12.60 -18.11 10.72
N LEU A 149 13.38 -17.18 11.27
CA LEU A 149 14.82 -17.37 11.48
C LEU A 149 15.16 -18.37 12.60
N TYR A 150 14.33 -18.46 13.64
CA TYR A 150 14.68 -19.17 14.87
C TYR A 150 13.79 -20.37 15.18
N PHE A 151 12.57 -20.42 14.66
CA PHE A 151 11.59 -21.46 14.99
C PHE A 151 11.06 -22.12 13.72
N SER A 152 10.76 -23.40 13.76
CA SER A 152 10.22 -24.16 12.62
C SER A 152 8.69 -24.19 12.58
N PHE A 153 8.01 -24.04 13.73
CA PHE A 153 6.54 -24.11 13.88
C PHE A 153 5.84 -22.74 13.98
N TYR A 154 6.38 -21.71 13.35
CA TYR A 154 5.90 -20.31 13.48
C TYR A 154 4.66 -19.99 12.63
N PHE A 155 4.44 -20.70 11.52
CA PHE A 155 3.42 -20.33 10.53
C PHE A 155 2.01 -20.27 11.14
N SER A 156 1.65 -21.25 11.99
CA SER A 156 0.35 -21.28 12.66
C SER A 156 0.14 -20.08 13.59
N TYR A 157 1.13 -19.73 14.42
CA TYR A 157 1.05 -18.59 15.34
C TYR A 157 0.94 -17.27 14.59
N ILE A 158 1.75 -17.08 13.55
CA ILE A 158 1.69 -15.90 12.69
C ILE A 158 0.33 -15.80 11.99
N ASN A 159 -0.23 -16.91 11.52
CA ASN A 159 -1.54 -16.93 10.89
C ASN A 159 -2.65 -16.47 11.86
N TYR A 160 -2.64 -16.91 13.12
CA TYR A 160 -3.59 -16.42 14.13
C TYR A 160 -3.43 -14.92 14.39
N LEU A 161 -2.19 -14.43 14.49
CA LEU A 161 -1.91 -13.00 14.63
C LEU A 161 -2.41 -12.18 13.43
N LEU A 162 -2.24 -12.69 12.21
CA LEU A 162 -2.76 -12.06 11.00
C LEU A 162 -4.29 -11.95 11.03
N TRP A 163 -5.01 -13.00 11.44
CA TRP A 163 -6.46 -12.92 11.63
C TRP A 163 -6.86 -11.90 12.68
N GLY A 164 -6.09 -11.78 13.77
CA GLY A 164 -6.24 -10.71 14.75
C GLY A 164 -6.12 -9.31 14.12
N ILE A 165 -5.12 -9.09 13.25
CA ILE A 165 -4.97 -7.83 12.49
C ILE A 165 -6.16 -7.61 11.55
N VAL A 166 -6.63 -8.65 10.85
CA VAL A 166 -7.81 -8.55 9.96
C VAL A 166 -8.99 -8.02 10.77
N ILE A 167 -9.33 -8.67 11.88
CA ILE A 167 -10.43 -8.25 12.76
C ILE A 167 -10.22 -6.80 13.20
N PHE A 168 -9.04 -6.46 13.73
CA PHE A 168 -8.74 -5.11 14.18
C PHE A 168 -8.84 -4.06 13.05
N SER A 169 -8.37 -4.40 11.85
CA SER A 169 -8.40 -3.55 10.66
C SER A 169 -9.84 -3.24 10.23
N TYR A 170 -10.73 -4.22 10.28
CA TYR A 170 -12.15 -4.04 9.95
C TYR A 170 -12.92 -3.32 11.06
N LEU A 171 -12.67 -3.65 12.34
CA LEU A 171 -13.24 -2.91 13.47
C LEU A 171 -12.85 -1.43 13.42
N SER A 172 -11.57 -1.14 13.12
CA SER A 172 -11.08 0.24 12.95
C SER A 172 -11.77 0.97 11.78
N ALA A 173 -12.34 0.25 10.81
CA ALA A 173 -13.00 0.80 9.64
C ALA A 173 -14.46 1.21 9.92
N ILE A 174 -15.12 0.63 10.93
CA ILE A 174 -16.54 0.87 11.25
C ILE A 174 -16.88 2.38 11.38
N PRO A 175 -16.10 3.20 12.12
CA PRO A 175 -16.40 4.63 12.25
C PRO A 175 -16.29 5.40 10.92
N TYR A 176 -15.49 4.92 9.98
CA TYR A 176 -15.36 5.52 8.65
C TYR A 176 -16.60 5.20 7.81
N PHE A 177 -17.08 3.94 7.84
CA PHE A 177 -18.30 3.56 7.14
C PHE A 177 -19.53 4.31 7.63
N TYR A 178 -19.68 4.49 8.94
CA TYR A 178 -20.79 5.27 9.50
C TYR A 178 -20.77 6.74 9.02
N ARG A 179 -19.60 7.39 9.01
CA ARG A 179 -19.45 8.76 8.52
C ARG A 179 -19.78 8.87 7.03
N VAL A 180 -19.27 7.93 6.22
CA VAL A 180 -19.54 7.86 4.78
C VAL A 180 -21.02 7.62 4.52
N TYR A 181 -21.68 6.72 5.24
CA TYR A 181 -23.11 6.46 5.12
C TYR A 181 -23.95 7.73 5.32
N LYS A 182 -23.61 8.52 6.35
CA LYS A 182 -24.26 9.80 6.63
C LYS A 182 -23.99 10.83 5.53
N ALA A 183 -22.79 10.85 4.96
CA ALA A 183 -22.39 11.75 3.88
C ALA A 183 -23.09 11.41 2.54
N ILE A 184 -23.18 10.12 2.19
CA ILE A 184 -23.86 9.64 0.96
C ILE A 184 -25.31 10.13 0.90
N ARG A 185 -26.02 10.13 2.04
CA ARG A 185 -27.41 10.64 2.10
C ARG A 185 -27.54 12.12 1.74
N LYS A 186 -26.48 12.92 1.91
CA LYS A 186 -26.43 14.34 1.52
C LYS A 186 -25.94 14.54 0.08
N PHE A 187 -25.37 13.51 -0.54
CA PHE A 187 -24.66 13.55 -1.82
C PHE A 187 -25.62 13.28 -3.01
N LYS A 188 -26.68 14.07 -3.18
CA LYS A 188 -27.71 13.83 -4.23
C LYS A 188 -27.22 14.00 -5.67
N TYR A 189 -26.35 14.97 -5.96
CA TYR A 189 -26.01 15.35 -7.35
C TYR A 189 -24.93 14.50 -8.04
N SER A 190 -24.17 13.68 -7.31
CA SER A 190 -23.08 12.88 -7.91
C SER A 190 -23.16 11.38 -7.63
N LEU A 191 -24.31 10.88 -7.15
CA LEU A 191 -24.47 9.48 -6.76
C LEU A 191 -24.18 8.52 -7.93
N LYS A 192 -24.66 8.86 -9.13
CA LYS A 192 -24.38 8.11 -10.37
C LYS A 192 -22.88 8.05 -10.66
N SER A 193 -22.19 9.18 -10.59
CA SER A 193 -20.74 9.27 -10.79
C SER A 193 -19.94 8.49 -9.74
N PHE A 194 -20.42 8.45 -8.49
CA PHE A 194 -19.85 7.63 -7.43
C PHE A 194 -19.91 6.14 -7.80
N PHE A 195 -21.08 5.60 -8.10
CA PHE A 195 -21.22 4.18 -8.46
C PHE A 195 -20.48 3.81 -9.75
N ILE A 196 -20.45 4.70 -10.74
CA ILE A 196 -19.64 4.51 -11.94
C ILE A 196 -18.14 4.43 -11.60
N SER A 197 -17.66 5.24 -10.65
CA SER A 197 -16.26 5.18 -10.25
C SER A 197 -15.89 3.88 -9.51
N PHE A 198 -16.87 3.08 -9.08
CA PHE A 198 -16.64 1.78 -8.48
C PHE A 198 -15.97 0.79 -9.45
N TYR A 199 -16.19 0.94 -10.76
CA TYR A 199 -15.48 0.17 -11.79
C TYR A 199 -13.97 0.36 -11.73
N SER A 200 -13.47 1.49 -11.19
CA SER A 200 -12.02 1.69 -10.99
C SER A 200 -11.39 0.70 -10.00
N LEU A 201 -12.21 0.07 -9.15
CA LEU A 201 -11.76 -0.96 -8.20
C LEU A 201 -11.51 -2.32 -8.86
N LEU A 202 -12.04 -2.56 -10.07
CA LEU A 202 -11.84 -3.84 -10.77
C LEU A 202 -10.37 -4.15 -11.00
N TYR A 203 -9.58 -3.13 -11.33
CA TYR A 203 -8.16 -3.30 -11.61
C TYR A 203 -7.32 -3.74 -10.39
N PRO A 204 -7.33 -3.02 -9.25
CA PRO A 204 -6.58 -3.49 -8.08
C PRO A 204 -7.11 -4.82 -7.54
N LEU A 205 -8.41 -5.11 -7.70
CA LEU A 205 -8.96 -6.43 -7.36
C LEU A 205 -8.41 -7.53 -8.28
N LEU A 206 -8.34 -7.29 -9.59
CA LEU A 206 -7.72 -8.20 -10.55
C LEU A 206 -6.28 -8.53 -10.15
N LEU A 207 -5.47 -7.51 -9.83
CA LEU A 207 -4.09 -7.70 -9.37
C LEU A 207 -4.03 -8.55 -8.09
N LEU A 208 -4.97 -8.37 -7.18
CA LEU A 208 -4.99 -9.14 -5.93
C LEU A 208 -5.41 -10.60 -6.17
N ILE A 209 -6.41 -10.84 -7.04
CA ILE A 209 -6.92 -12.18 -7.38
C ILE A 209 -5.91 -12.98 -8.20
N THR A 210 -5.17 -12.34 -9.10
CA THR A 210 -4.17 -13.00 -9.94
C THR A 210 -2.86 -13.29 -9.20
N PHE A 211 -2.65 -12.71 -8.02
CA PHE A 211 -1.40 -12.86 -7.27
C PHE A 211 -1.02 -14.33 -6.98
N PRO A 212 -1.90 -15.20 -6.45
CA PRO A 212 -1.55 -16.61 -6.22
C PRO A 212 -1.25 -17.38 -7.52
N LEU A 213 -1.79 -16.91 -8.64
CA LEU A 213 -1.63 -17.53 -9.95
C LEU A 213 -0.35 -17.08 -10.67
N ALA A 214 0.28 -16.00 -10.19
CA ALA A 214 1.37 -15.33 -10.89
C ALA A 214 2.73 -16.05 -10.79
N LYS A 215 2.90 -16.99 -9.85
CA LYS A 215 4.16 -17.73 -9.63
C LYS A 215 5.37 -16.78 -9.63
N ASN A 216 6.37 -16.99 -10.49
CA ASN A 216 7.61 -16.19 -10.57
C ASN A 216 7.37 -14.73 -10.96
N LEU A 217 6.21 -14.41 -11.54
CA LEU A 217 5.84 -13.07 -11.96
C LEU A 217 5.01 -12.31 -10.89
N PHE A 218 4.93 -12.82 -9.65
CA PHE A 218 4.20 -12.19 -8.54
C PHE A 218 4.55 -10.70 -8.32
N PHE A 219 5.80 -10.32 -8.60
CA PHE A 219 6.29 -8.94 -8.44
C PHE A 219 5.52 -7.96 -9.32
N ILE A 220 4.95 -8.41 -10.45
CA ILE A 220 4.11 -7.59 -11.33
C ILE A 220 2.85 -7.15 -10.59
N ASN A 221 2.21 -8.06 -9.86
CA ASN A 221 1.01 -7.77 -9.07
C ASN A 221 1.31 -6.78 -7.95
N ILE A 222 2.44 -6.99 -7.24
CA ILE A 222 2.90 -6.07 -6.19
C ILE A 222 3.13 -4.68 -6.76
N LEU A 223 3.91 -4.58 -7.83
CA LEU A 223 4.29 -3.32 -8.44
C LEU A 223 3.08 -2.59 -9.04
N GLY A 224 2.15 -3.33 -9.65
CA GLY A 224 0.89 -2.78 -10.14
C GLY A 224 0.01 -2.21 -9.02
N LEU A 225 -0.08 -2.90 -7.88
CA LEU A 225 -0.83 -2.40 -6.72
C LEU A 225 -0.16 -1.17 -6.10
N CYS A 226 1.18 -1.16 -6.04
CA CYS A 226 1.94 0.00 -5.59
C CYS A 226 1.66 1.24 -6.47
N PHE A 227 1.66 1.08 -7.81
CA PHE A 227 1.29 2.18 -8.71
C PHE A 227 -0.15 2.63 -8.53
N TYR A 228 -1.09 1.69 -8.35
CA TYR A 228 -2.48 2.02 -8.07
C TYR A 228 -2.59 2.90 -6.81
N PHE A 229 -1.97 2.48 -5.69
CA PHE A 229 -2.01 3.25 -4.45
C PHE A 229 -1.31 4.61 -4.56
N PHE A 230 -0.20 4.67 -5.30
CA PHE A 230 0.53 5.89 -5.57
C PHE A 230 -0.33 6.90 -6.32
N LYS A 231 -0.93 6.50 -7.45
CA LYS A 231 -1.84 7.35 -8.24
C LYS A 231 -3.05 7.78 -7.42
N LYS A 232 -3.71 6.83 -6.75
CA LYS A 232 -4.94 7.08 -6.01
C LYS A 232 -4.71 8.01 -4.82
N GLY A 233 -3.52 7.97 -4.22
CA GLY A 233 -3.14 8.92 -3.19
C GLY A 233 -2.87 10.33 -3.74
N LEU A 234 -2.27 10.45 -4.92
CA LEU A 234 -1.96 11.76 -5.53
C LEU A 234 -3.17 12.46 -6.13
N ALA A 235 -4.08 11.71 -6.75
CA ALA A 235 -5.20 12.28 -7.47
C ALA A 235 -6.45 12.40 -6.60
N LYS A 236 -6.92 13.64 -6.39
CA LYS A 236 -8.26 13.92 -5.83
C LYS A 236 -9.33 13.28 -6.72
N ALA A 237 -10.43 12.78 -6.14
CA ALA A 237 -11.45 12.07 -6.91
C ALA A 237 -11.88 12.86 -8.14
N SER A 238 -11.79 12.23 -9.30
CA SER A 238 -12.40 12.73 -10.53
C SER A 238 -13.38 11.66 -11.10
N PRO A 239 -14.49 12.09 -11.68
CA PRO A 239 -15.39 11.22 -12.44
C PRO A 239 -14.74 10.30 -13.48
N THR A 240 -13.88 10.96 -14.25
CA THR A 240 -13.90 10.83 -15.71
C THR A 240 -12.81 9.89 -16.22
N TRP A 241 -11.64 9.90 -15.59
CA TRP A 241 -10.59 8.89 -15.72
C TRP A 241 -11.04 7.45 -15.49
N ALA A 242 -11.90 7.17 -14.49
CA ALA A 242 -12.37 5.83 -14.19
C ALA A 242 -13.11 5.19 -15.39
N HIS A 243 -13.92 5.99 -16.11
CA HIS A 243 -14.73 5.49 -17.21
C HIS A 243 -13.89 5.17 -18.47
N LYS A 244 -12.94 6.04 -18.82
CA LYS A 244 -12.11 5.87 -20.03
C LYS A 244 -11.23 4.62 -19.98
N GLU A 245 -10.84 4.20 -18.78
CA GLU A 245 -9.91 3.09 -18.58
C GLU A 245 -10.64 1.76 -18.25
N SER A 246 -11.96 1.79 -18.00
CA SER A 246 -12.75 0.59 -17.62
C SER A 246 -12.80 -0.47 -18.71
N TRP A 247 -12.94 -0.08 -19.98
CA TRP A 247 -12.97 -1.00 -21.11
C TRP A 247 -11.64 -1.76 -21.28
N PHE A 248 -10.52 -1.08 -21.10
CA PHE A 248 -9.20 -1.72 -21.13
C PHE A 248 -9.03 -2.74 -19.98
N ILE A 249 -9.53 -2.43 -18.79
CA ILE A 249 -9.50 -3.36 -17.65
C ILE A 249 -10.33 -4.62 -17.96
N LEU A 250 -11.50 -4.46 -18.58
CA LEU A 250 -12.33 -5.59 -19.00
C LEU A 250 -11.64 -6.44 -20.09
N ALA A 251 -10.99 -5.81 -21.06
CA ALA A 251 -10.22 -6.53 -22.08
C ALA A 251 -9.06 -7.33 -21.45
N ILE A 252 -8.32 -6.73 -20.50
CA ILE A 252 -7.27 -7.42 -19.75
C ILE A 252 -7.86 -8.59 -18.94
N LEU A 253 -9.00 -8.40 -18.26
CA LEU A 253 -9.70 -9.46 -17.53
C LEU A 253 -10.03 -10.66 -18.42
N ILE A 254 -10.63 -10.41 -19.59
CA ILE A 254 -10.97 -11.45 -20.57
C ILE A 254 -9.69 -12.17 -21.01
N PHE A 255 -8.63 -11.43 -21.30
CA PHE A 255 -7.36 -12.00 -21.72
C PHE A 255 -6.70 -12.85 -20.62
N VAL A 256 -6.73 -12.41 -19.36
CA VAL A 256 -6.26 -13.19 -18.20
C VAL A 256 -7.04 -14.49 -18.06
N ILE A 257 -8.38 -14.42 -18.13
CA ILE A 257 -9.25 -15.60 -18.01
C ILE A 257 -8.96 -16.58 -19.15
N PHE A 258 -8.86 -16.08 -20.38
CA PHE A 258 -8.53 -16.87 -21.56
C PHE A 258 -7.16 -17.55 -21.39
N GLU A 259 -6.12 -16.78 -21.07
CA GLU A 259 -4.77 -17.32 -20.88
C GLU A 259 -4.75 -18.40 -19.79
N TYR A 260 -5.40 -18.14 -18.66
CA TYR A 260 -5.47 -19.12 -17.58
C TYR A 260 -6.22 -20.39 -17.97
N PHE A 261 -7.32 -20.26 -18.72
CA PHE A 261 -8.11 -21.40 -19.15
C PHE A 261 -7.32 -22.31 -20.10
N TYR A 262 -6.63 -21.72 -21.09
CA TYR A 262 -5.90 -22.45 -22.12
C TYR A 262 -4.49 -22.91 -21.69
N LEU A 263 -3.71 -22.03 -21.05
CA LEU A 263 -2.31 -22.30 -20.72
C LEU A 263 -2.11 -22.79 -19.28
N LYS A 264 -3.14 -22.72 -18.43
CA LYS A 264 -3.07 -23.00 -16.96
C LYS A 264 -2.06 -22.16 -16.18
N HIS A 265 -1.38 -21.22 -16.85
CA HIS A 265 -0.37 -20.34 -16.33
C HIS A 265 -0.57 -18.94 -16.91
N LEU A 266 -0.21 -17.92 -16.13
CA LEU A 266 -0.27 -16.52 -16.54
C LEU A 266 1.15 -16.04 -16.85
N TYR A 267 1.42 -15.70 -18.10
CA TYR A 267 2.70 -15.12 -18.53
C TYR A 267 2.48 -13.83 -19.32
N PHE A 268 1.80 -13.93 -20.46
CA PHE A 268 1.57 -12.82 -21.39
C PHE A 268 0.65 -11.76 -20.78
N SER A 269 -0.43 -12.18 -20.12
CA SER A 269 -1.37 -11.24 -19.51
C SER A 269 -0.74 -10.44 -18.37
N LEU A 270 0.20 -11.02 -17.61
CA LEU A 270 0.90 -10.31 -16.55
C LEU A 270 1.84 -9.24 -17.11
N TRP A 271 2.58 -9.52 -18.18
CA TRP A 271 3.38 -8.48 -18.84
C TRP A 271 2.50 -7.37 -19.43
N GLY A 272 1.34 -7.73 -20.00
CA GLY A 272 0.34 -6.76 -20.45
C GLY A 272 -0.20 -5.89 -19.31
N ILE A 273 -0.50 -6.51 -18.16
CA ILE A 273 -0.88 -5.83 -16.91
C ILE A 273 0.21 -4.86 -16.47
N LEU A 274 1.48 -5.28 -16.48
CA LEU A 274 2.61 -4.44 -16.09
C LEU A 274 2.71 -3.18 -16.95
N LEU A 275 2.70 -3.36 -18.28
CA LEU A 275 2.75 -2.26 -19.25
C LEU A 275 1.58 -1.30 -19.05
N PHE A 276 0.37 -1.85 -18.89
CA PHE A 276 -0.82 -1.07 -18.61
C PHE A 276 -0.68 -0.31 -17.29
N SER A 277 -0.17 -0.94 -16.22
CA SER A 277 0.05 -0.30 -14.92
C SER A 277 1.07 0.84 -14.99
N LEU A 278 2.17 0.62 -15.70
CA LEU A 278 3.23 1.62 -15.91
C LEU A 278 2.68 2.84 -16.64
N TYR A 279 1.95 2.63 -17.74
CA TYR A 279 1.34 3.72 -18.51
C TYR A 279 0.24 4.44 -17.72
N ARG A 280 -0.74 3.67 -17.23
CA ARG A 280 -1.95 4.18 -16.59
C ARG A 280 -1.65 4.86 -15.28
N ASP A 281 -0.85 4.21 -14.43
CA ASP A 281 -0.67 4.60 -13.04
C ASP A 281 0.75 5.05 -12.70
N GLY A 282 1.79 4.53 -13.35
CA GLY A 282 3.17 5.00 -13.16
C GLY A 282 3.39 6.40 -13.74
N PHE A 283 3.45 6.51 -15.07
CA PHE A 283 3.82 7.75 -15.77
C PHE A 283 2.86 8.91 -15.48
N LYS A 284 1.54 8.66 -15.43
CA LYS A 284 0.57 9.72 -15.08
C LYS A 284 0.79 10.25 -13.67
N SER A 285 1.15 9.40 -12.72
CA SER A 285 1.42 9.82 -11.34
C SER A 285 2.70 10.62 -11.22
N LEU A 286 3.75 10.23 -11.94
CA LEU A 286 4.99 11.00 -12.00
C LEU A 286 4.74 12.41 -12.56
N LYS A 287 3.91 12.53 -13.59
CA LYS A 287 3.51 13.84 -14.14
C LYS A 287 2.76 14.68 -13.10
N ILE A 288 1.83 14.09 -12.36
CA ILE A 288 1.11 14.79 -11.27
C ILE A 288 2.08 15.23 -10.17
N MET A 289 2.97 14.34 -9.74
CA MET A 289 3.96 14.63 -8.70
C MET A 289 4.90 15.75 -9.13
N TRP A 290 5.38 15.74 -10.38
CA TRP A 290 6.22 16.80 -10.94
C TRP A 290 5.52 18.15 -10.92
N ASN A 291 4.23 18.20 -11.26
CA ASN A 291 3.45 19.42 -11.20
C ASN A 291 3.28 19.92 -9.76
N ILE A 292 3.10 19.03 -8.79
CA ILE A 292 2.99 19.38 -7.37
C ILE A 292 4.33 19.91 -6.82
N LEU A 293 5.46 19.35 -7.24
CA LEU A 293 6.80 19.74 -6.77
C LEU A 293 7.29 21.06 -7.37
N ARG A 294 6.70 21.53 -8.47
CA ARG A 294 7.03 22.81 -9.11
C ARG A 294 6.35 24.03 -8.47
N VAL A 295 5.31 23.80 -7.66
CA VAL A 295 4.56 24.84 -6.93
C VAL A 295 5.22 25.09 -5.58
#